data_AF-A0AAN6ZGM4-F1
#
_entry.id   AF-A0AAN6ZGM4-F1
#
_cell.length_a   1.000
_cell.length_b   1.000
_cell.length_c   1.000
_cell.angle_alpha   90.00
_cell.angle_beta   90.00
_cell.angle_gamma   90.00
#
_symmetry.space_group_name_H-M   'P 1'
#
loop_
_entity.id
_entity.type
_entity.pdbx_description
1 polymer ?
#
loop_
_entity_poly.entity_id
_entity_poly.type
_entity_poly.pdbx_seq_one_letter_code
_entity_poly.pdbx_strand_id
1 'polypeptide(L)'
;MSSTNEEDPFLQVQQDVLTQLQSARSLFTSYLRIRSLSTAATSPELASARSDLEASLSALADDLADLVESVKAVEINPAQYGLAANEITRRKRLVQEVGGEVDDMHEELAKVSSTSTSSRRPKDGSGGSGGGSNDLPDPSSFAIADGDTDNAGGGGRGPDDDDDYAAEFEREQQQVMMREQDQHLDGVFQTVGNLRRQADDMGRELEEQREMLDTMDGLADRVGGQLQTGMQKLKYVMRRNEDRLSSCCIGVLIVVLIILLILLLLL
;
A
#
# COMPACT_ATOMS: atom_id res chain seq x y z
N MET A 1 27.82 -23.26 -12.60
CA MET A 1 26.35 -23.40 -12.73
C MET A 1 25.74 -22.39 -11.79
N SER A 2 25.44 -21.18 -12.27
CA SER A 2 25.00 -20.06 -11.43
C SER A 2 24.28 -19.01 -12.29
N SER A 3 23.38 -19.47 -13.15
CA SER A 3 22.61 -18.62 -14.08
C SER A 3 21.13 -18.53 -13.72
N THR A 4 20.70 -19.16 -12.61
CA THR A 4 19.28 -19.23 -12.23
C THR A 4 18.77 -18.01 -11.46
N ASN A 5 19.63 -17.06 -11.08
CA ASN A 5 19.23 -15.87 -10.32
C ASN A 5 18.85 -14.67 -11.19
N GLU A 6 19.30 -14.58 -12.44
CA GLU A 6 19.02 -13.43 -13.32
C GLU A 6 17.77 -13.64 -14.21
N GLU A 7 17.18 -14.85 -14.22
CA GLU A 7 16.04 -15.21 -15.09
C GLU A 7 14.84 -15.78 -14.30
N ASP A 8 14.84 -15.69 -12.96
CA ASP A 8 13.69 -16.16 -12.17
C ASP A 8 12.60 -15.07 -12.11
N PRO A 9 11.45 -15.23 -12.80
CA PRO A 9 10.38 -14.25 -12.79
C PRO A 9 9.81 -14.03 -11.38
N PHE A 10 9.96 -15.00 -10.48
CA PHE A 10 9.53 -14.85 -9.09
C PHE A 10 10.27 -13.71 -8.38
N LEU A 11 11.58 -13.56 -8.61
CA LEU A 11 12.39 -12.54 -7.92
C LEU A 11 12.05 -11.13 -8.41
N GLN A 12 11.67 -11.00 -9.68
CA GLN A 12 11.21 -9.73 -10.25
C GLN A 12 9.86 -9.33 -9.65
N VAL A 13 8.88 -10.23 -9.68
CA VAL A 13 7.55 -9.97 -9.11
C VAL A 13 7.64 -9.76 -7.60
N GLN A 14 8.54 -10.46 -6.90
CA GLN A 14 8.83 -10.21 -5.49
C GLN A 14 9.22 -8.75 -5.24
N GLN A 15 10.14 -8.19 -6.05
CA GLN A 15 10.58 -6.81 -5.88
C GLN A 15 9.45 -5.81 -6.14
N ASP A 16 8.61 -6.09 -7.14
CA ASP A 16 7.46 -5.27 -7.49
C ASP A 16 6.42 -5.29 -6.35
N VAL A 17 6.09 -6.47 -5.83
CA VAL A 17 5.17 -6.64 -4.68
C VAL A 17 5.68 -5.92 -3.43
N LEU A 18 6.97 -6.00 -3.13
CA LEU A 18 7.56 -5.29 -1.98
C LEU A 18 7.48 -3.76 -2.15
N THR A 19 7.69 -3.26 -3.36
CA THR A 19 7.57 -1.83 -3.68
C THR A 19 6.12 -1.36 -3.58
N GLN A 20 5.18 -2.17 -4.08
CA GLN A 20 3.75 -1.90 -3.98
C GLN A 20 3.24 -1.95 -2.54
N LEU A 21 3.74 -2.90 -1.73
CA LEU A 21 3.45 -2.98 -0.30
C LEU A 21 3.86 -1.71 0.43
N GLN A 22 5.06 -1.18 0.13
CA GLN A 22 5.51 0.08 0.71
C GLN A 22 4.62 1.26 0.31
N SER A 23 4.17 1.31 -0.94
CA SER A 23 3.20 2.31 -1.39
C SER A 23 1.88 2.18 -0.62
N ALA A 24 1.34 0.97 -0.48
CA ALA A 24 0.14 0.68 0.29
C ALA A 24 0.27 1.09 1.77
N ARG A 25 1.41 0.81 2.41
CA ARG A 25 1.71 1.27 3.79
C ARG A 25 1.65 2.79 3.92
N SER A 26 2.18 3.51 2.92
CA SER A 26 2.16 4.98 2.89
C SER A 26 0.74 5.53 2.71
N LEU A 27 -0.07 4.91 1.84
CA LEU A 27 -1.47 5.23 1.65
C LEU A 27 -2.29 4.94 2.91
N PHE A 28 -2.03 3.81 3.59
CA PHE A 28 -2.66 3.44 4.85
C PHE A 28 -2.36 4.47 5.95
N THR A 29 -1.10 4.88 6.08
CA THR A 29 -0.69 5.95 7.01
C THR A 29 -1.44 7.26 6.72
N SER A 30 -1.52 7.63 5.43
CA SER A 30 -2.24 8.83 4.99
C SER A 30 -3.72 8.75 5.34
N TYR A 31 -4.35 7.61 5.06
CA TYR A 31 -5.75 7.33 5.39
C TYR A 31 -6.01 7.44 6.90
N LEU A 32 -5.17 6.82 7.74
CA LEU A 32 -5.27 6.92 9.20
C LEU A 32 -5.11 8.37 9.68
N ARG A 33 -4.17 9.12 9.11
CA ARG A 33 -3.95 10.53 9.44
C ARG A 33 -5.16 11.40 9.07
N ILE A 34 -5.64 11.32 7.83
CA ILE A 34 -6.80 12.08 7.35
C ILE A 34 -8.01 11.77 8.22
N ARG A 35 -8.22 10.49 8.55
CA ARG A 35 -9.28 10.08 9.47
C ARG A 35 -9.15 10.70 10.85
N SER A 36 -7.95 10.74 11.43
CA SER A 36 -7.75 11.36 12.74
C SER A 36 -8.01 12.87 12.74
N LEU A 37 -7.75 13.54 11.62
CA LEU A 37 -7.91 14.99 11.50
C LEU A 37 -9.31 15.40 11.02
N SER A 38 -10.04 14.50 10.36
CA SER A 38 -11.35 14.79 9.79
C SER A 38 -12.45 14.58 10.82
N THR A 39 -13.11 15.66 11.21
CA THR A 39 -14.28 15.66 12.10
C THR A 39 -15.56 15.20 11.40
N ALA A 40 -15.57 15.18 10.06
CA ALA A 40 -16.68 14.72 9.24
C ALA A 40 -16.38 13.34 8.64
N ALA A 41 -17.12 12.32 9.08
CA ALA A 41 -16.99 10.94 8.57
C ALA A 41 -17.22 10.80 7.05
N THR A 42 -17.79 11.82 6.40
CA THR A 42 -18.10 11.89 4.98
C THR A 42 -17.24 12.90 4.22
N SER A 43 -16.02 13.19 4.68
CA SER A 43 -15.12 14.04 3.91
C SER A 43 -14.76 13.35 2.58
N PRO A 44 -14.83 14.08 1.45
CA PRO A 44 -14.50 13.51 0.14
C PRO A 44 -13.05 13.05 0.06
N GLU A 45 -12.15 13.68 0.83
CA GLU A 45 -10.74 13.29 0.94
C GLU A 45 -10.57 11.92 1.61
N LEU A 46 -11.33 11.63 2.68
CA LEU A 46 -11.30 10.31 3.33
C LEU A 46 -11.84 9.23 2.40
N ALA A 47 -12.92 9.53 1.65
CA ALA A 47 -13.49 8.61 0.68
C ALA A 47 -12.51 8.31 -0.47
N SER A 48 -11.82 9.33 -0.99
CA SER A 48 -10.77 9.15 -2.02
C SER A 48 -9.61 8.32 -1.47
N ALA A 49 -9.06 8.71 -0.31
CA ALA A 49 -7.93 7.99 0.30
C ALA A 49 -8.27 6.53 0.62
N ARG A 50 -9.53 6.25 1.01
CA ARG A 50 -10.03 4.88 1.17
C ARG A 50 -10.04 4.13 -0.16
N SER A 51 -10.64 4.72 -1.19
CA SER A 51 -10.75 4.10 -2.52
C SER A 51 -9.37 3.79 -3.12
N ASP A 52 -8.41 4.72 -2.97
CA ASP A 52 -7.06 4.55 -3.48
C ASP A 52 -6.31 3.42 -2.76
N LEU A 53 -6.46 3.36 -1.43
CA LEU A 53 -5.90 2.26 -0.64
C LEU A 53 -6.55 0.92 -0.99
N GLU A 54 -7.87 0.87 -1.11
CA GLU A 54 -8.62 -0.36 -1.44
C GLU A 54 -8.22 -0.89 -2.84
N ALA A 55 -8.06 0.00 -3.82
CA ALA A 55 -7.54 -0.37 -5.14
C ALA A 55 -6.10 -0.89 -5.07
N SER A 56 -5.24 -0.24 -4.29
CA SER A 56 -3.84 -0.67 -4.13
C SER A 56 -3.71 -2.03 -3.43
N LEU A 57 -4.49 -2.26 -2.37
CA LEU A 57 -4.51 -3.54 -1.65
C LEU A 57 -5.12 -4.67 -2.50
N SER A 58 -6.18 -4.38 -3.26
CA SER A 58 -6.76 -5.36 -4.19
C SER A 58 -5.78 -5.79 -5.26
N ALA A 59 -5.06 -4.85 -5.88
CA ALA A 59 -4.04 -5.18 -6.87
C ALA A 59 -2.91 -6.03 -6.26
N LEU A 60 -2.48 -5.70 -5.03
CA LEU A 60 -1.45 -6.46 -4.34
C LEU A 60 -1.93 -7.86 -3.95
N ALA A 61 -3.20 -8.02 -3.58
CA ALA A 61 -3.80 -9.32 -3.31
C ALA A 61 -3.83 -10.22 -4.55
N ASP A 62 -4.12 -9.64 -5.73
CA ASP A 62 -4.05 -10.36 -7.02
C ASP A 62 -2.62 -10.83 -7.32
N ASP A 63 -1.62 -9.92 -7.22
CA ASP A 63 -0.20 -10.27 -7.43
C ASP A 63 0.28 -11.34 -6.44
N LEU A 64 -0.20 -11.27 -5.19
CA LEU A 64 0.14 -12.25 -4.16
C LEU A 64 -0.50 -13.61 -4.43
N ALA A 65 -1.72 -13.65 -4.96
CA ALA A 65 -2.38 -14.90 -5.35
C ALA A 65 -1.56 -15.64 -6.43
N ASP A 66 -1.03 -14.92 -7.41
CA ASP A 66 -0.14 -15.47 -8.43
C ASP A 66 1.18 -15.99 -7.81
N LEU A 67 1.75 -15.26 -6.85
CA LEU A 67 2.95 -15.72 -6.12
C LEU A 67 2.66 -16.98 -5.28
N VAL A 68 1.51 -17.07 -4.61
CA VAL A 68 1.09 -18.29 -3.88
C VAL A 68 1.01 -19.48 -4.84
N GLU A 69 0.39 -19.30 -6.00
CA GLU A 69 0.25 -20.36 -7.00
C GLU A 69 1.61 -20.79 -7.55
N SER A 70 2.52 -19.84 -7.79
CA SER A 70 3.89 -20.14 -8.23
C SER A 70 4.66 -20.96 -7.21
N VAL A 71 4.56 -20.64 -5.91
CA VAL A 71 5.22 -21.39 -4.83
C VAL A 71 4.63 -22.79 -4.73
N LYS A 72 3.30 -22.93 -4.86
CA LYS A 72 2.62 -24.22 -4.84
C LYS A 72 3.03 -25.11 -6.01
N ALA A 73 3.18 -24.54 -7.21
CA ALA A 73 3.65 -25.27 -8.38
C ALA A 73 5.09 -25.79 -8.19
N VAL A 74 5.96 -24.97 -7.61
CA VAL A 74 7.34 -25.33 -7.28
C VAL A 74 7.39 -26.40 -6.17
N GLU A 75 6.52 -26.33 -5.16
CA GLU A 75 6.44 -27.34 -4.08
C GLU A 75 6.09 -28.73 -4.62
N ILE A 76 5.24 -28.81 -5.64
CA ILE A 76 4.81 -30.09 -6.24
C ILE A 76 5.96 -30.76 -7.00
N ASN A 77 6.76 -29.99 -7.76
CA ASN A 77 7.85 -30.53 -8.58
C ASN A 77 9.18 -29.74 -8.45
N PRO A 78 9.87 -29.78 -7.29
CA PRO A 78 11.09 -29.00 -7.08
C PRO A 78 12.22 -29.30 -8.08
N ALA A 79 12.34 -30.57 -8.50
CA ALA A 79 13.37 -31.02 -9.41
C ALA A 79 13.25 -30.44 -10.83
N GLN A 80 12.05 -30.05 -11.26
CA GLN A 80 11.82 -29.44 -12.57
C GLN A 80 12.35 -28.00 -12.63
N TYR A 81 12.30 -27.30 -11.50
CA TYR A 81 12.70 -25.89 -11.41
C TYR A 81 14.13 -25.71 -10.89
N GLY A 82 14.79 -26.78 -10.45
CA GLY A 82 16.17 -26.72 -9.96
C GLY A 82 16.34 -25.87 -8.70
N LEU A 83 15.25 -25.65 -7.94
CA LEU A 83 15.23 -24.83 -6.74
C LEU A 83 15.60 -25.66 -5.51
N ALA A 84 16.43 -25.07 -4.64
CA ALA A 84 16.80 -25.70 -3.39
C ALA A 84 15.67 -25.58 -2.35
N ALA A 85 15.54 -26.57 -1.46
CA ALA A 85 14.42 -26.62 -0.49
C ALA A 85 14.37 -25.41 0.47
N ASN A 86 15.53 -24.83 0.78
CA ASN A 86 15.65 -23.60 1.55
C ASN A 86 15.08 -22.39 0.81
N GLU A 87 15.21 -22.34 -0.53
CA GLU A 87 14.67 -21.26 -1.35
C GLU A 87 13.13 -21.32 -1.37
N ILE A 88 12.56 -22.50 -1.56
CA ILE A 88 11.10 -22.71 -1.50
C ILE A 88 10.54 -22.26 -0.15
N THR A 89 11.23 -22.62 0.94
CA THR A 89 10.84 -22.20 2.31
C THR A 89 10.89 -20.68 2.46
N ARG A 90 11.89 -20.01 1.88
CA ARG A 90 12.00 -18.54 1.87
C ARG A 90 10.84 -17.89 1.13
N ARG A 91 10.50 -18.39 -0.08
CA ARG A 91 9.37 -17.88 -0.88
C ARG A 91 8.04 -18.04 -0.16
N LYS A 92 7.82 -19.20 0.46
CA LYS A 92 6.62 -19.47 1.24
C LYS A 92 6.47 -18.51 2.42
N ARG A 93 7.56 -18.27 3.15
CA ARG A 93 7.55 -17.34 4.28
C ARG A 93 7.22 -15.92 3.83
N LEU A 94 7.86 -15.45 2.75
CA LEU A 94 7.59 -14.11 2.19
C LEU A 94 6.11 -13.94 1.85
N VAL A 95 5.55 -14.88 1.09
CA VAL A 95 4.14 -14.82 0.66
C VAL A 95 3.19 -14.85 1.86
N GLN A 96 3.51 -15.64 2.90
CA GLN A 96 2.73 -15.68 4.12
C GLN A 96 2.81 -14.36 4.92
N GLU A 97 3.98 -13.75 4.98
CA GLU A 97 4.22 -12.49 5.70
C GLU A 97 3.52 -11.31 5.02
N VAL A 98 3.72 -11.14 3.71
CA VAL A 98 3.06 -10.10 2.93
C VAL A 98 1.55 -10.32 2.89
N GLY A 99 1.10 -11.57 2.76
CA GLY A 99 -0.33 -11.90 2.72
C GLY A 99 -1.03 -11.56 4.03
N GLY A 100 -0.40 -11.91 5.16
CA GLY A 100 -0.92 -11.55 6.48
C GLY A 100 -1.03 -10.04 6.67
N GLU A 101 -0.04 -9.27 6.22
CA GLU A 101 -0.09 -7.81 6.34
C GLU A 101 -1.18 -7.16 5.49
N VAL A 102 -1.39 -7.66 4.27
CA VAL A 102 -2.44 -7.20 3.36
C VAL A 102 -3.82 -7.51 3.93
N ASP A 103 -3.99 -8.71 4.48
CA ASP A 103 -5.21 -9.12 5.17
C ASP A 103 -5.48 -8.24 6.41
N ASP A 104 -4.45 -7.94 7.21
CA ASP A 104 -4.55 -7.07 8.38
C ASP A 104 -4.99 -5.64 7.96
N MET A 105 -4.39 -5.08 6.91
CA MET A 105 -4.79 -3.77 6.38
C MET A 105 -6.22 -3.75 5.83
N HIS A 106 -6.65 -4.82 5.16
CA HIS A 106 -8.03 -4.99 4.70
C HIS A 106 -9.01 -5.11 5.88
N GLU A 107 -8.65 -5.88 6.91
CA GLU A 107 -9.48 -6.07 8.09
C GLU A 107 -9.64 -4.75 8.86
N GLU A 108 -8.57 -3.98 9.02
CA GLU A 108 -8.64 -2.64 9.63
C GLU A 108 -9.52 -1.70 8.81
N LEU A 109 -9.45 -1.74 7.48
CA LEU A 109 -10.33 -0.95 6.59
C LEU A 109 -11.82 -1.33 6.75
N ALA A 110 -12.10 -2.62 6.97
CA ALA A 110 -13.44 -3.16 7.16
C ALA A 110 -14.00 -2.86 8.57
N LYS A 111 -13.22 -3.11 9.64
CA LYS A 111 -13.56 -2.80 11.03
C LYS A 111 -13.93 -1.33 11.18
N VAL A 112 -13.14 -0.45 10.59
CA VAL A 112 -13.34 1.00 10.65
C VAL A 112 -14.62 1.44 9.92
N SER A 113 -15.04 0.73 8.88
CA SER A 113 -16.36 0.97 8.23
C SER A 113 -17.54 0.48 9.08
N SER A 114 -17.34 -0.53 9.94
CA SER A 114 -18.41 -1.08 10.77
C SER A 114 -18.63 -0.26 12.06
N THR A 115 -17.56 0.31 12.63
CA THR A 115 -17.62 1.13 13.86
C THR A 115 -18.48 2.39 13.70
N SER A 116 -18.54 2.97 12.50
CA SER A 116 -19.41 4.10 12.17
C SER A 116 -20.90 3.75 12.08
N THR A 117 -21.24 2.45 12.02
CA THR A 117 -22.63 1.96 11.97
C THR A 117 -23.11 1.42 13.32
N SER A 118 -22.20 1.02 14.21
CA SER A 118 -22.55 0.42 15.52
C SER A 118 -22.87 1.43 16.64
N SER A 119 -22.65 2.73 16.45
CA SER A 119 -22.99 3.75 17.47
C SER A 119 -24.47 4.17 17.50
N ARG A 120 -25.34 3.58 16.66
CA ARG A 120 -26.79 3.88 16.63
C ARG A 120 -27.70 2.82 17.25
N ARG A 121 -27.21 1.96 18.16
CA ARG A 121 -28.09 1.15 19.01
C ARG A 121 -28.00 1.61 20.47
N PRO A 122 -28.95 2.43 20.95
CA PRO A 122 -29.22 2.47 22.37
C PRO A 122 -29.76 1.10 22.74
N LYS A 123 -29.01 0.39 23.58
CA LYS A 123 -29.52 -0.74 24.34
C LYS A 123 -30.30 -0.16 25.51
N ASP A 124 -31.56 0.19 25.25
CA ASP A 124 -32.53 0.52 26.29
C ASP A 124 -33.84 -0.23 26.03
N GLY A 125 -34.41 -0.75 27.10
CA GLY A 125 -35.84 -1.04 27.16
C GLY A 125 -36.27 -2.49 26.87
N SER A 126 -36.20 -3.32 27.90
CA SER A 126 -37.40 -3.96 28.49
C SER A 126 -38.61 -4.14 27.56
N GLY A 127 -38.88 -5.40 27.17
CA GLY A 127 -40.16 -5.80 26.58
C GLY A 127 -41.32 -5.61 27.56
N GLY A 128 -42.06 -4.51 27.38
CA GLY A 128 -43.36 -4.26 27.97
C GLY A 128 -44.37 -4.00 26.85
N SER A 129 -45.31 -4.92 26.68
CA SER A 129 -46.48 -4.79 25.80
C SER A 129 -47.52 -3.90 26.46
N GLY A 130 -48.04 -2.90 25.76
CA GLY A 130 -49.24 -2.16 26.16
C GLY A 130 -49.32 -0.76 25.55
N GLY A 131 -50.32 -0.54 24.70
CA GLY A 131 -50.47 0.66 23.88
C GLY A 131 -50.60 1.98 24.65
N GLY A 132 -50.16 3.05 23.99
CA GLY A 132 -50.27 4.43 24.44
C GLY A 132 -49.46 5.33 23.52
N SER A 133 -50.14 6.29 22.90
CA SER A 133 -49.62 7.42 22.10
C SER A 133 -48.25 7.95 22.52
N ASN A 134 -47.32 8.17 21.57
CA ASN A 134 -46.19 9.10 21.68
C ASN A 134 -45.58 9.34 20.28
N ASP A 135 -46.25 10.18 19.49
CA ASP A 135 -45.61 10.96 18.43
C ASP A 135 -44.61 11.91 19.10
N LEU A 136 -43.35 11.94 18.64
CA LEU A 136 -42.42 12.98 19.08
C LEU A 136 -42.91 14.33 18.54
N PRO A 137 -42.93 15.40 19.36
CA PRO A 137 -43.32 16.72 18.88
C PRO A 137 -42.33 17.24 17.84
N ASP A 138 -42.87 17.72 16.72
CA ASP A 138 -42.17 18.35 15.60
C ASP A 138 -41.48 19.65 16.08
N PRO A 139 -40.20 19.91 15.74
CA PRO A 139 -39.41 21.06 16.22
C PRO A 139 -39.99 22.44 15.84
N SER A 140 -41.04 22.46 15.01
CA SER A 140 -41.83 23.66 14.71
C SER A 140 -42.78 24.09 15.84
N SER A 141 -42.97 23.28 16.90
CA SER A 141 -43.84 23.65 18.05
C SER A 141 -43.23 24.65 19.03
N PHE A 142 -41.95 25.01 18.86
CA PHE A 142 -41.25 26.05 19.64
C PHE A 142 -41.09 27.37 18.89
N ALA A 143 -41.62 27.50 17.68
CA ALA A 143 -41.69 28.78 16.98
C ALA A 143 -42.75 29.66 17.66
N ILE A 144 -42.27 30.58 18.48
CA ILE A 144 -43.02 31.63 19.16
C ILE A 144 -44.07 32.22 18.22
N ALA A 145 -45.34 32.06 18.59
CA ALA A 145 -46.44 32.78 17.95
C ALA A 145 -46.28 34.27 18.26
N ASP A 146 -45.84 35.03 17.26
CA ASP A 146 -45.91 36.49 17.25
C ASP A 146 -47.40 36.87 17.39
N GLY A 147 -47.77 37.21 18.62
CA GLY A 147 -49.14 37.46 19.03
C GLY A 147 -49.58 38.87 18.67
N ASP A 148 -49.93 39.09 17.40
CA ASP A 148 -50.81 40.20 17.00
C ASP A 148 -52.25 39.83 17.38
N THR A 149 -52.71 40.25 18.56
CA THR A 149 -54.13 40.49 18.81
C THR A 149 -54.33 41.49 19.95
N ASP A 150 -54.91 42.62 19.59
CA ASP A 150 -55.42 43.67 20.46
C ASP A 150 -56.31 43.12 21.59
N ASN A 151 -55.94 43.31 22.86
CA ASN A 151 -56.93 43.56 23.92
C ASN A 151 -56.30 44.17 25.18
N ALA A 152 -57.06 45.08 25.79
CA ALA A 152 -56.72 45.93 26.91
C ALA A 152 -56.52 45.21 28.25
N GLY A 153 -55.63 45.77 29.09
CA GLY A 153 -55.81 45.77 30.54
C GLY A 153 -54.65 45.23 31.38
N GLY A 154 -53.85 46.16 31.92
CA GLY A 154 -53.41 46.10 33.31
C GLY A 154 -52.20 45.23 33.69
N GLY A 155 -51.08 45.91 33.96
CA GLY A 155 -50.37 45.72 35.23
C GLY A 155 -49.23 44.70 35.30
N GLY A 156 -48.01 45.17 35.01
CA GLY A 156 -46.82 44.97 35.85
C GLY A 156 -46.04 43.65 35.77
N ARG A 157 -44.70 43.79 35.83
CA ARG A 157 -43.67 42.78 36.20
C ARG A 157 -43.27 41.85 35.05
N GLY A 158 -42.01 41.66 34.62
CA GLY A 158 -40.67 42.19 34.88
C GLY A 158 -39.75 41.38 33.94
N PRO A 159 -38.78 41.96 33.19
CA PRO A 159 -38.10 41.23 32.13
C PRO A 159 -36.73 40.73 32.61
N ASP A 160 -36.68 39.63 33.37
CA ASP A 160 -35.38 39.09 33.83
C ASP A 160 -35.30 37.55 33.93
N ASP A 161 -36.40 36.78 33.82
CA ASP A 161 -36.38 35.31 34.00
C ASP A 161 -36.22 34.50 32.70
N ASP A 162 -36.58 35.03 31.53
CA ASP A 162 -36.50 34.30 30.25
C ASP A 162 -35.06 34.20 29.70
N ASP A 163 -34.19 35.15 30.05
CA ASP A 163 -32.77 35.18 29.61
C ASP A 163 -31.91 34.12 30.31
N ASP A 164 -32.23 33.76 31.57
CA ASP A 164 -31.45 32.79 32.35
C ASP A 164 -31.65 31.36 31.83
N TYR A 165 -32.86 31.02 31.37
CA TYR A 165 -33.17 29.70 30.81
C TYR A 165 -32.51 29.49 29.44
N ALA A 166 -32.51 30.53 28.59
CA ALA A 166 -31.81 30.50 27.31
C ALA A 166 -30.29 30.39 27.49
N ALA A 167 -29.72 31.15 28.46
CA ALA A 167 -28.30 31.08 28.79
C ALA A 167 -27.88 29.73 29.38
N GLU A 168 -28.73 29.10 30.20
CA GLU A 168 -28.50 27.74 30.71
C GLU A 168 -28.53 26.69 29.58
N PHE A 169 -29.51 26.78 28.68
CA PHE A 169 -29.61 25.88 27.53
C PHE A 169 -28.43 26.03 26.54
N GLU A 170 -27.95 27.25 26.31
CA GLU A 170 -26.75 27.50 25.50
C GLU A 170 -25.48 26.92 26.16
N ARG A 171 -25.36 27.03 27.49
CA ARG A 171 -24.25 26.43 28.25
C ARG A 171 -24.30 24.91 28.21
N GLU A 172 -25.48 24.31 28.29
CA GLU A 172 -25.64 22.87 28.15
C GLU A 172 -25.28 22.40 26.74
N GLN A 173 -25.73 23.11 25.69
CA GLN A 173 -25.32 22.81 24.32
C GLN A 173 -23.81 22.95 24.11
N GLN A 174 -23.18 24.00 24.64
CA GLN A 174 -21.73 24.17 24.58
C GLN A 174 -20.98 23.07 25.33
N GLN A 175 -21.52 22.57 26.44
CA GLN A 175 -20.94 21.43 27.17
C GLN A 175 -21.09 20.11 26.41
N VAL A 176 -22.20 19.90 25.72
CA VAL A 176 -22.39 18.72 24.84
C VAL A 176 -21.39 18.79 23.68
N MET A 177 -21.25 19.96 23.04
CA MET A 177 -20.28 20.19 21.97
C MET A 177 -18.82 20.02 22.43
N MET A 178 -18.48 20.46 23.65
CA MET A 178 -17.14 20.24 24.21
C MET A 178 -16.89 18.76 24.54
N ARG A 179 -17.89 18.04 25.05
CA ARG A 179 -17.78 16.60 25.35
C ARG A 179 -17.62 15.76 24.08
N GLU A 180 -18.29 16.14 22.99
CA GLU A 180 -18.08 15.51 21.68
C GLU A 180 -16.63 15.72 21.20
N GLN A 181 -16.06 16.92 21.35
CA GLN A 181 -14.66 17.17 20.98
C GLN A 181 -13.64 16.42 21.86
N ASP A 182 -13.91 16.25 23.17
CA ASP A 182 -13.01 15.52 24.08
C ASP A 182 -12.95 14.02 23.76
N GLN A 183 -14.06 13.39 23.37
CA GLN A 183 -14.06 11.99 22.91
C GLN A 183 -13.29 11.81 21.58
N HIS A 184 -13.18 12.87 20.78
CA HIS A 184 -12.43 12.83 19.53
C HIS A 184 -10.92 12.89 19.78
N LEU A 185 -10.47 13.60 20.83
CA LEU A 185 -9.06 13.66 21.20
C LEU A 185 -8.50 12.29 21.61
N ASP A 186 -9.28 11.45 22.30
CA ASP A 186 -8.88 10.08 22.65
C ASP A 186 -8.65 9.21 21.39
N GLY A 187 -9.51 9.35 20.37
CA GLY A 187 -9.34 8.68 19.07
C GLY A 187 -8.10 9.18 18.30
N VAL A 188 -7.78 10.48 18.43
CA VAL A 188 -6.54 11.06 17.89
C VAL A 188 -5.32 10.53 18.63
N PHE A 189 -5.33 10.40 19.96
CA PHE A 189 -4.19 9.87 20.73
C PHE A 189 -3.86 8.41 20.37
N GLN A 190 -4.87 7.56 20.18
CA GLN A 190 -4.64 6.18 19.75
C GLN A 190 -4.13 6.12 18.30
N THR A 191 -4.66 6.96 17.42
CA THR A 191 -4.21 7.01 16.02
C THR A 191 -2.80 7.60 15.90
N VAL A 192 -2.46 8.65 16.67
CA VAL A 192 -1.10 9.23 16.73
C VAL A 192 -0.12 8.23 17.34
N GLY A 193 -0.54 7.46 18.34
CA GLY A 193 0.26 6.36 18.88
C GLY A 193 0.56 5.28 17.84
N ASN A 194 -0.42 4.91 17.03
CA ASN A 194 -0.25 3.94 15.95
C ASN A 194 0.57 4.50 14.79
N LEU A 195 0.32 5.75 14.36
CA LEU A 195 1.11 6.45 13.35
C LEU A 195 2.58 6.61 13.76
N ARG A 196 2.85 6.83 15.05
CA ARG A 196 4.22 6.93 15.56
C ARG A 196 4.94 5.59 15.52
N ARG A 197 4.28 4.48 15.87
CA ARG A 197 4.86 3.14 15.73
C ARG A 197 5.10 2.82 14.26
N GLN A 198 4.11 3.06 13.41
CA GLN A 198 4.21 2.86 11.96
C GLN A 198 5.32 3.72 11.34
N ALA A 199 5.52 4.97 11.78
CA ALA A 199 6.61 5.81 11.31
C ALA A 199 8.00 5.30 11.76
N ASP A 200 8.10 4.73 12.96
CA ASP A 200 9.34 4.11 13.45
C ASP A 200 9.65 2.82 12.68
N ASP A 201 8.63 2.02 12.40
CA ASP A 201 8.74 0.78 11.61
C ASP A 201 9.08 1.11 10.14
N MET A 202 8.43 2.10 9.54
CA MET A 202 8.79 2.60 8.19
C MET A 202 10.20 3.20 8.15
N GLY A 203 10.64 3.88 9.21
CA GLY A 203 11.98 4.44 9.29
C GLY A 203 13.06 3.35 9.28
N ARG A 204 12.82 2.26 10.00
CA ARG A 204 13.72 1.09 10.02
C ARG A 204 13.69 0.31 8.72
N GLU A 205 12.50 0.09 8.15
CA GLU A 205 12.36 -0.63 6.88
C GLU A 205 12.99 0.15 5.71
N LEU A 206 12.89 1.49 5.69
CA LEU A 206 13.57 2.33 4.71
C LEU A 206 15.10 2.25 4.83
N GLU A 207 15.61 2.08 6.05
CA GLU A 207 17.04 1.88 6.30
C GLU A 207 17.50 0.48 5.86
N GLU A 208 16.67 -0.55 6.08
CA GLU A 208 16.90 -1.91 5.55
C GLU A 208 16.80 -1.98 4.01
N GLN A 209 15.88 -1.23 3.39
CA GLN A 209 15.80 -1.10 1.93
C GLN A 209 16.99 -0.34 1.35
N ARG A 210 17.55 0.64 2.08
CA ARG A 210 18.79 1.31 1.69
C ARG A 210 19.97 0.34 1.70
N GLU A 211 20.01 -0.56 2.69
CA GLU A 211 21.01 -1.63 2.75
C GLU A 211 20.83 -2.64 1.61
N MET A 212 19.59 -2.99 1.24
CA MET A 212 19.31 -3.85 0.09
C MET A 212 19.68 -3.19 -1.25
N LEU A 213 19.44 -1.88 -1.41
CA LEU A 213 19.87 -1.13 -2.59
C LEU A 213 21.40 -1.07 -2.72
N ASP A 214 22.13 -0.99 -1.62
CA ASP A 214 23.61 -1.04 -1.61
C ASP A 214 24.12 -2.41 -2.07
N THR A 215 23.42 -3.50 -1.71
CA THR A 215 23.74 -4.84 -2.23
C THR A 215 23.41 -5.00 -3.72
N MET A 216 22.35 -4.34 -4.20
CA MET A 216 22.00 -4.30 -5.63
C MET A 216 23.04 -3.53 -6.46
N ASP A 217 23.56 -2.42 -5.94
CA ASP A 217 24.63 -1.64 -6.58
C ASP A 217 25.94 -2.44 -6.64
N GLY A 218 26.28 -3.14 -5.55
CA GLY A 218 27.42 -4.06 -5.52
C GLY A 218 27.31 -5.24 -6.48
N LEU A 219 26.09 -5.74 -6.73
CA LEU A 219 25.83 -6.77 -7.75
C LEU A 219 25.92 -6.19 -9.17
N ALA A 220 25.35 -5.00 -9.40
CA ALA A 220 25.42 -4.30 -10.68
C ALA A 220 26.87 -3.98 -11.09
N ASP A 221 27.71 -3.53 -10.15
CA ASP A 221 29.14 -3.31 -10.37
C ASP A 221 29.88 -4.60 -10.74
N ARG A 222 29.53 -5.71 -10.07
CA ARG A 222 30.15 -7.01 -10.33
C ARG A 222 29.73 -7.57 -11.69
N VAL A 223 28.47 -7.38 -12.09
CA VAL A 223 27.97 -7.71 -13.43
C VAL A 223 28.64 -6.83 -14.48
N GLY A 224 28.73 -5.51 -14.24
CA GLY A 224 29.41 -4.56 -15.12
C GLY A 224 30.88 -4.94 -15.38
N GLY A 225 31.61 -5.31 -14.33
CA GLY A 225 32.99 -5.79 -14.44
C GLY A 225 33.12 -7.11 -15.22
N GLN A 226 32.21 -8.06 -15.02
CA GLN A 226 32.22 -9.32 -15.77
C GLN A 226 31.82 -9.13 -17.24
N LEU A 227 30.85 -8.27 -17.53
CA LEU A 227 30.39 -7.96 -18.87
C LEU A 227 31.48 -7.22 -19.65
N GLN A 228 32.17 -6.26 -19.03
CA GLN A 228 33.33 -5.58 -19.62
C GLN A 228 34.46 -6.58 -19.93
N THR A 229 34.74 -7.52 -19.03
CA THR A 229 35.73 -8.57 -19.24
C THR A 229 35.31 -9.54 -20.35
N GLY A 230 34.02 -9.90 -20.40
CA GLY A 230 33.43 -10.74 -21.44
C GLY A 230 33.51 -10.09 -22.82
N MET A 231 33.22 -8.79 -22.90
CA MET A 231 33.31 -8.00 -24.13
C MET A 231 34.77 -7.85 -24.61
N GLN A 232 35.73 -7.70 -23.69
CA GLN A 232 37.16 -7.72 -24.04
C GLN A 232 37.59 -9.09 -24.59
N LYS A 233 37.14 -10.20 -23.98
CA LYS A 233 37.41 -11.55 -24.49
C LYS A 233 36.76 -11.80 -25.85
N LEU A 234 35.52 -11.34 -26.05
CA LEU A 234 34.82 -11.43 -27.34
C LEU A 234 35.59 -10.68 -28.43
N LYS A 235 36.03 -9.45 -28.14
CA LYS A 235 36.83 -8.64 -29.06
C LYS A 235 38.19 -9.28 -29.36
N TYR A 236 38.81 -9.91 -28.37
CA TYR A 236 40.05 -10.68 -28.55
C TYR A 236 39.85 -11.91 -29.45
N VAL A 237 38.79 -12.68 -29.22
CA VAL A 237 38.46 -13.87 -30.02
C VAL A 237 38.11 -13.52 -31.45
N MET A 238 37.31 -12.47 -31.66
CA MET A 238 36.96 -11.97 -33.00
C MET A 238 38.21 -11.63 -33.80
N ARG A 239 39.13 -10.85 -33.20
CA ARG A 239 40.37 -10.43 -33.85
C ARG A 239 41.30 -11.60 -34.15
N ARG A 240 41.42 -12.55 -33.22
CA ARG A 240 42.24 -13.76 -33.39
C ARG A 240 41.72 -14.66 -34.50
N ASN A 241 40.39 -14.78 -34.63
CA ASN A 241 39.76 -15.59 -35.68
C ASN A 241 39.94 -14.94 -37.06
N GLU A 242 39.73 -13.62 -37.15
CA GLU A 242 39.92 -12.85 -38.38
C GLU A 242 41.37 -12.95 -38.90
N ASP A 243 42.37 -12.84 -38.01
CA ASP A 243 43.78 -12.98 -38.38
C ASP A 243 44.11 -14.39 -38.91
N ARG A 244 43.51 -15.45 -38.34
CA ARG A 244 43.76 -16.84 -38.77
C ARG A 244 43.11 -17.16 -40.11
N LEU A 245 41.90 -16.68 -40.34
CA LEU A 245 41.19 -16.88 -41.61
C LEU A 245 41.87 -16.11 -42.75
N SER A 246 42.27 -14.86 -42.51
CA SER A 246 43.01 -14.04 -43.48
C SER A 246 44.38 -14.65 -43.83
N SER A 247 45.15 -15.07 -42.81
CA SER A 247 46.47 -15.68 -43.00
C SER A 247 46.40 -17.02 -43.74
N CYS A 248 45.39 -17.84 -43.48
CA CYS A 248 45.16 -19.09 -44.22
C CYS A 248 44.84 -18.82 -45.70
N CYS A 249 43.98 -17.84 -45.99
CA CYS A 249 43.61 -17.47 -47.35
C CYS A 249 44.83 -16.98 -48.17
N ILE A 250 45.67 -16.12 -47.58
CA ILE A 250 46.91 -15.65 -48.21
C ILE A 250 47.86 -16.83 -48.50
N GLY A 251 48.01 -17.76 -47.56
CA GLY A 251 48.84 -18.96 -47.75
C GLY A 251 48.36 -19.85 -48.90
N VAL A 252 47.04 -20.07 -49.00
CA VAL A 252 46.45 -20.84 -50.11
C VAL A 252 46.69 -20.15 -51.45
N LEU A 253 46.53 -18.83 -51.53
CA LEU A 253 46.79 -18.06 -52.76
C LEU A 253 48.25 -18.16 -53.22
N ILE A 254 49.21 -18.12 -52.29
CA ILE A 254 50.64 -18.28 -52.61
C ILE A 254 50.94 -19.67 -53.17
N VAL A 255 50.38 -20.73 -52.58
CA VAL A 255 50.57 -22.11 -53.06
C VAL A 255 50.02 -22.27 -54.48
N VAL A 256 48.84 -21.75 -54.76
CA VAL A 256 48.25 -21.76 -56.11
C VAL A 256 49.15 -21.03 -57.11
N LEU A 257 49.69 -19.87 -56.73
CA LEU A 257 50.60 -19.11 -57.58
C LEU A 257 51.89 -19.89 -57.88
N ILE A 258 52.48 -20.55 -56.89
CA ILE A 258 53.67 -21.40 -57.08
C ILE A 258 53.37 -22.55 -58.05
N ILE A 259 52.22 -23.21 -57.91
CA ILE A 259 51.82 -24.29 -58.83
C ILE A 259 51.70 -23.76 -60.25
N LEU A 260 51.06 -22.61 -60.46
CA LEU A 260 50.95 -21.98 -61.78
C LEU A 260 52.32 -21.60 -62.36
N LEU A 261 53.25 -21.13 -61.53
CA LEU A 261 54.61 -20.80 -61.96
C LEU A 261 55.39 -22.05 -62.40
N ILE A 262 55.31 -23.14 -61.63
CA ILE A 262 55.94 -24.42 -61.98
C ILE A 262 55.36 -24.96 -63.29
N LEU A 263 54.03 -24.88 -63.46
CA LEU A 263 53.36 -25.32 -64.68
C LEU A 263 53.82 -24.49 -65.88
N LEU A 264 53.97 -23.17 -65.72
CA LEU A 264 54.50 -22.28 -66.76
C LEU A 264 55.97 -22.58 -67.10
N LEU A 265 56.82 -22.91 -66.11
CA LEU A 265 58.23 -23.23 -66.36
C LEU A 265 58.43 -24.61 -67.02
N LEU A 266 57.51 -25.55 -66.79
CA LEU A 266 57.55 -26.89 -67.37
C LEU A 266 56.90 -26.96 -68.76
N LEU A 267 55.94 -26.09 -69.05
CA LEU A 267 55.24 -25.99 -70.35
C LEU A 267 56.00 -25.08 -71.32
#